data_AF-A0A8H7QD68-F1
#
_entry.id   AF-A0A8H7QD68-F1
#
_cell.length_a   1.000
_cell.length_b   1.000
_cell.length_c   1.000
_cell.angle_alpha   90.00
_cell.angle_beta   90.00
_cell.angle_gamma   90.00
#
_symmetry.space_group_name_H-M   'P 1'
#
loop_
_entity.id
_entity.type
_entity.pdbx_description
1 polymer ?
#
loop_
_entity_poly.entity_id
_entity_poly.type
_entity_poly.pdbx_seq_one_letter_code
_entity_poly.pdbx_strand_id
1 'polypeptide(L)'
;MEKFIAHQIELVETERKIDVEDTLKLLSAYAPIQLQRRGVALVGLKVTGMRTGLGGKSLIDLELVNPSILPPIFPAHKITTGDIVGLDEYKKDKPSQKLAKWSGVVLRVTDAKITLALQEMEEELPSEIQERCQIVKLANSITYERMLKGLERLQKRCEEGGSSLINVLLGQSDLSTAISPTDISFFDETLNDSQKEAVRFALGSPEIALIHGPPGTGKTYTLVEIIRQLSINQNKRVLVCGPSNISVGKHVNFKKLHFH
;
A
#
# COMPACT_ATOMS: atom_id res chain seq x y z
N MET A 1 -12.07 -1.43 -25.69
CA MET A 1 -12.44 -1.27 -24.26
C MET A 1 -12.59 -2.62 -23.58
N GLU A 2 -13.60 -3.44 -23.91
CA GLU A 2 -13.74 -4.80 -23.35
C GLU A 2 -12.47 -5.65 -23.53
N LYS A 3 -11.90 -5.67 -24.74
CA LYS A 3 -10.62 -6.37 -25.00
C LYS A 3 -9.46 -5.86 -24.13
N PHE A 4 -9.41 -4.56 -23.86
CA PHE A 4 -8.36 -3.99 -23.00
C PHE A 4 -8.56 -4.45 -21.55
N ILE A 5 -9.78 -4.34 -21.02
CA ILE A 5 -10.09 -4.73 -19.64
C ILE A 5 -9.89 -6.24 -19.45
N ALA A 6 -10.38 -7.06 -20.38
CA ALA A 6 -10.18 -8.51 -20.35
C ALA A 6 -8.69 -8.88 -20.35
N HIS A 7 -7.89 -8.21 -21.18
CA HIS A 7 -6.45 -8.42 -21.20
C HIS A 7 -5.77 -7.98 -19.89
N GLN A 8 -6.16 -6.85 -19.30
CA GLN A 8 -5.64 -6.43 -17.99
C GLN A 8 -6.00 -7.41 -16.87
N ILE A 9 -7.22 -7.97 -16.89
CA ILE A 9 -7.63 -9.01 -15.93
C ILE A 9 -6.74 -10.25 -16.08
N GLU A 10 -6.48 -10.69 -17.30
CA GLU A 10 -5.61 -11.83 -17.58
C GLU A 10 -4.17 -11.59 -17.06
N LEU A 11 -3.61 -10.40 -17.30
CA LEU A 11 -2.28 -10.04 -16.81
C LEU A 11 -2.21 -10.04 -15.28
N VAL A 12 -3.20 -9.43 -14.61
CA VAL A 12 -3.29 -9.37 -13.15
C VAL A 12 -3.42 -10.77 -12.55
N GLU A 13 -4.23 -11.65 -13.15
CA GLU A 13 -4.37 -13.04 -12.71
C GLU A 13 -3.10 -13.85 -12.94
N THR A 14 -2.39 -13.60 -14.04
CA THR A 14 -1.12 -14.27 -14.34
C THR A 14 -0.06 -13.87 -13.32
N GLU A 15 0.09 -12.58 -13.05
CA GLU A 15 1.01 -12.07 -12.04
C GLU A 15 0.68 -12.63 -10.65
N ARG A 16 -0.61 -12.64 -10.27
CA ARG A 16 -1.08 -13.25 -9.02
C ARG A 16 -0.68 -14.71 -8.89
N LYS A 17 -0.84 -15.50 -9.95
CA LYS A 17 -0.48 -16.94 -9.96
C LYS A 17 1.02 -17.14 -9.76
N ILE A 18 1.84 -16.38 -10.48
CA ILE A 18 3.30 -16.44 -10.39
C ILE A 18 3.74 -16.10 -8.96
N ASP A 19 3.24 -15.00 -8.40
CA ASP A 19 3.59 -14.56 -7.04
C ASP A 19 3.23 -15.59 -5.97
N VAL A 20 2.05 -16.21 -6.10
CA VAL A 20 1.61 -17.28 -5.18
C VAL A 20 2.52 -18.49 -5.33
N GLU A 21 2.81 -18.92 -6.55
CA GLU A 21 3.64 -20.09 -6.81
C GLU A 21 5.08 -19.89 -6.30
N ASP A 22 5.70 -18.74 -6.57
CA ASP A 22 7.05 -18.42 -6.13
C ASP A 22 7.13 -18.32 -4.61
N THR A 23 6.11 -17.75 -3.96
CA THR A 23 6.01 -17.74 -2.51
C THR A 23 5.93 -19.16 -1.97
N LEU A 24 5.06 -20.03 -2.53
CA LEU A 24 4.93 -21.42 -2.09
C LEU A 24 6.22 -22.22 -2.27
N LYS A 25 6.93 -22.03 -3.38
CA LYS A 25 8.26 -22.62 -3.62
C LYS A 25 9.26 -22.18 -2.56
N LEU A 26 9.28 -20.89 -2.23
CA LEU A 26 10.16 -20.34 -1.20
C LEU A 26 9.86 -20.94 0.18
N LEU A 27 8.59 -21.02 0.57
CA LEU A 27 8.15 -21.53 1.86
C LEU A 27 8.44 -23.03 2.03
N SER A 28 8.26 -23.81 0.98
CA SER A 28 8.51 -25.26 1.01
C SER A 28 9.99 -25.63 0.90
N ALA A 29 10.83 -24.78 0.30
CA ALA A 29 12.25 -25.05 0.09
C ALA A 29 13.16 -24.77 1.30
N TYR A 30 12.73 -23.92 2.24
CA TYR A 30 13.60 -23.41 3.30
C TYR A 30 12.99 -23.56 4.70
N ALA A 31 13.84 -23.92 5.67
CA ALA A 31 13.46 -23.92 7.07
C ALA A 31 13.27 -22.48 7.60
N PRO A 32 12.50 -22.27 8.68
CA PRO A 32 12.19 -20.92 9.20
C PRO A 32 13.41 -20.03 9.45
N ILE A 33 14.51 -20.59 9.97
CA ILE A 33 15.74 -19.83 10.22
C ILE A 33 16.40 -19.36 8.91
N GLN A 34 16.28 -20.13 7.83
CA GLN A 34 16.80 -19.78 6.51
C GLN A 34 15.94 -18.72 5.82
N LEU A 35 14.62 -18.75 6.07
CA LEU A 35 13.68 -17.71 5.65
C LEU A 35 13.95 -16.39 6.39
N GLN A 36 14.27 -16.44 7.68
CA GLN A 36 14.67 -15.25 8.44
C GLN A 36 15.97 -14.63 7.89
N ARG A 37 16.98 -15.45 7.57
CA ARG A 37 18.21 -14.96 6.94
C ARG A 37 17.99 -14.28 5.59
N ARG A 38 16.91 -14.62 4.88
CA ARG A 38 16.47 -13.96 3.63
C ARG A 38 15.62 -12.71 3.88
N GLY A 39 15.27 -12.43 5.13
CA GLY A 39 14.44 -11.31 5.55
C GLY A 39 12.95 -11.49 5.27
N VAL A 40 12.48 -12.70 4.96
CA VAL A 40 11.06 -12.96 4.64
C VAL A 40 10.30 -13.63 5.80
N ALA A 41 10.99 -13.91 6.91
CA ALA A 41 10.38 -14.44 8.13
C ALA A 41 11.00 -13.79 9.37
N LEU A 42 10.27 -13.83 10.47
CA LEU A 42 10.78 -13.57 11.81
C LEU A 42 10.36 -14.72 12.71
N VAL A 43 11.31 -15.28 13.44
CA VAL A 43 11.10 -16.46 14.28
C VAL A 43 11.34 -16.17 15.75
N GLY A 44 10.74 -16.98 16.63
CA GLY A 44 10.92 -16.83 18.07
C GLY A 44 10.24 -15.58 18.62
N LEU A 45 9.03 -15.30 18.13
CA LEU A 45 8.18 -14.22 18.56
C LEU A 45 7.20 -14.70 19.63
N LYS A 46 6.69 -13.79 20.46
CA LYS A 46 5.57 -14.01 21.37
C LYS A 46 4.52 -12.92 21.18
N VAL A 47 3.28 -13.25 21.48
CA VAL A 47 2.19 -12.29 21.58
C VAL A 47 2.31 -11.54 22.91
N THR A 48 2.50 -10.22 22.85
CA THR A 48 2.61 -9.35 24.05
C THR A 48 1.34 -8.55 24.34
N GLY A 49 0.42 -8.49 23.37
CA GLY A 49 -0.86 -7.83 23.55
C GLY A 49 -1.87 -8.23 22.47
N MET A 50 -3.13 -8.32 22.86
CA MET A 50 -4.26 -8.58 21.97
C MET A 50 -5.35 -7.54 22.25
N ARG A 51 -5.92 -6.93 21.20
CA ARG A 51 -6.96 -5.91 21.32
C ARG A 51 -7.86 -5.89 20.10
N THR A 52 -9.08 -5.39 20.25
CA THR A 52 -9.98 -5.17 19.12
C THR A 52 -9.63 -3.88 18.40
N GLY A 53 -9.41 -3.97 17.09
CA GLY A 53 -9.12 -2.85 16.20
C GLY A 53 -10.36 -2.32 15.48
N LEU A 54 -10.12 -1.36 14.59
CA LEU A 54 -11.17 -0.78 13.75
C LEU A 54 -11.79 -1.86 12.85
N GLY A 55 -13.12 -1.85 12.74
CA GLY A 55 -13.86 -2.86 11.96
C GLY A 55 -13.90 -4.25 12.61
N GLY A 56 -13.74 -4.32 13.95
CA GLY A 56 -13.91 -5.56 14.71
C GLY A 56 -12.75 -6.56 14.60
N LYS A 57 -11.67 -6.20 13.91
CA LYS A 57 -10.53 -7.11 13.71
C LYS A 57 -9.67 -7.26 14.95
N SER A 58 -9.25 -8.48 15.26
CA SER A 58 -8.29 -8.75 16.32
C SER A 58 -6.89 -8.26 15.93
N LEU A 59 -6.35 -7.36 16.74
CA LEU A 59 -4.99 -6.87 16.62
C LEU A 59 -4.10 -7.59 17.62
N ILE A 60 -2.96 -8.08 17.15
CA ILE A 60 -1.94 -8.71 17.99
C ILE A 60 -0.61 -7.98 17.88
N ASP A 61 0.10 -7.88 19.00
CA ASP A 61 1.43 -7.32 19.10
C ASP A 61 2.45 -8.43 19.30
N LEU A 62 3.50 -8.44 18.48
CA LEU A 62 4.54 -9.46 18.46
C LEU A 62 5.90 -8.86 18.80
N GLU A 63 6.64 -9.51 19.69
CA GLU A 63 7.99 -9.15 20.12
C GLU A 63 8.86 -10.40 20.24
N LEU A 64 10.20 -10.27 20.26
CA LEU A 64 11.11 -11.40 20.43
C LEU A 64 10.95 -12.02 21.83
N VAL A 65 10.89 -13.36 21.90
CA VAL A 65 10.83 -14.11 23.18
C VAL A 65 12.10 -13.87 24.00
N ASN A 66 13.27 -14.06 23.37
CA ASN A 66 14.59 -13.98 23.99
C ASN A 66 15.52 -13.11 23.13
N PRO A 67 15.50 -11.78 23.28
CA PRO A 67 16.35 -10.88 22.50
C PRO A 67 17.82 -11.08 22.88
N SER A 68 18.69 -11.22 21.88
CA SER A 68 20.14 -11.37 22.09
C SER A 68 20.87 -10.04 22.36
N ILE A 69 20.20 -8.91 22.12
CA ILE A 69 20.75 -7.55 22.22
C ILE A 69 19.74 -6.69 23.00
N LEU A 70 20.25 -5.77 23.82
CA LEU A 70 19.45 -4.76 24.52
C LEU A 70 19.86 -3.35 24.02
N PRO A 71 18.92 -2.49 23.60
CA PRO A 71 17.48 -2.74 23.48
C PRO A 71 17.16 -3.84 22.44
N PRO A 72 16.02 -4.54 22.56
CA PRO A 72 15.63 -5.59 21.62
C PRO A 72 15.45 -5.01 20.22
N ILE A 73 16.08 -5.63 19.22
CA ILE A 73 15.96 -5.26 17.81
C ILE A 73 15.74 -6.53 17.00
N PHE A 74 14.80 -6.50 16.06
CA PHE A 74 14.57 -7.57 15.13
C PHE A 74 15.77 -7.78 14.19
N PRO A 75 16.07 -9.03 13.80
CA PRO A 75 16.95 -9.29 12.68
C PRO A 75 16.51 -8.53 11.42
N ALA A 76 17.45 -8.14 10.57
CA ALA A 76 17.13 -7.44 9.32
C ALA A 76 16.08 -8.21 8.49
N HIS A 77 15.00 -7.53 8.10
CA HIS A 77 13.87 -8.13 7.40
C HIS A 77 13.27 -7.18 6.35
N LYS A 78 12.47 -7.77 5.45
CA LYS A 78 11.74 -7.09 4.37
C LYS A 78 10.23 -7.00 4.63
N ILE A 79 9.81 -7.30 5.87
CA ILE A 79 8.43 -7.15 6.32
C ILE A 79 8.14 -5.67 6.59
N THR A 80 7.07 -5.16 5.99
CA THR A 80 6.67 -3.75 6.03
C THR A 80 5.16 -3.61 6.25
N THR A 81 4.71 -2.42 6.65
CA THR A 81 3.28 -2.13 6.80
C THR A 81 2.53 -2.38 5.49
N GLY A 82 1.45 -3.17 5.56
CA GLY A 82 0.63 -3.59 4.44
C GLY A 82 0.94 -5.00 3.92
N ASP A 83 2.07 -5.59 4.31
CA ASP A 83 2.38 -6.98 3.96
C ASP A 83 1.38 -7.94 4.60
N ILE A 84 1.04 -9.00 3.88
CA ILE A 84 0.32 -10.15 4.45
C ILE A 84 1.36 -11.11 5.01
N VAL A 85 1.19 -11.51 6.25
CA VAL A 85 2.03 -12.50 6.91
C VAL A 85 1.19 -13.66 7.43
N GLY A 86 1.73 -14.86 7.29
CA GLY A 86 1.25 -16.06 7.95
C GLY A 86 1.84 -16.16 9.34
N LEU A 87 1.03 -16.53 10.31
CA LEU A 87 1.38 -16.75 11.70
C LEU A 87 1.26 -18.24 12.00
N ASP A 88 2.33 -18.83 12.52
CA ASP A 88 2.37 -20.25 12.83
C ASP A 88 3.21 -20.50 14.08
N GLU A 89 3.08 -21.70 14.65
CA GLU A 89 3.93 -22.18 15.73
C GLU A 89 5.39 -22.27 15.24
N TYR A 90 6.35 -21.85 16.06
CA TYR A 90 7.76 -21.93 15.67
C TYR A 90 8.31 -23.36 15.82
N LYS A 91 8.58 -24.04 14.69
CA LYS A 91 9.23 -25.36 14.64
C LYS A 91 10.59 -25.26 13.94
N LYS A 92 11.65 -25.55 14.71
CA LYS A 92 13.04 -25.22 14.34
C LYS A 92 13.56 -25.93 13.07
N ASP A 93 13.09 -27.15 12.79
CA ASP A 93 13.83 -28.08 11.91
C ASP A 93 13.09 -28.56 10.65
N LYS A 94 11.84 -28.13 10.40
CA LYS A 94 11.11 -28.55 9.19
C LYS A 94 10.58 -27.36 8.40
N PRO A 95 10.77 -27.32 7.07
CA PRO A 95 10.02 -26.43 6.21
C PRO A 95 8.52 -26.64 6.44
N SER A 96 7.77 -25.56 6.56
CA SER A 96 6.31 -25.66 6.65
C SER A 96 5.78 -26.09 5.29
N GLN A 97 5.36 -27.36 5.17
CA GLN A 97 4.71 -27.88 3.96
C GLN A 97 3.27 -27.40 3.79
N LYS A 98 2.73 -26.71 4.81
CA LYS A 98 1.38 -26.15 4.83
C LYS A 98 1.44 -24.65 4.93
N LEU A 99 0.50 -23.98 4.26
CA LEU A 99 0.23 -22.57 4.49
C LEU A 99 -0.15 -22.37 5.97
N ALA A 100 0.34 -21.28 6.55
CA ALA A 100 0.02 -20.92 7.92
C ALA A 100 -1.51 -20.83 8.09
N LYS A 101 -2.05 -21.53 9.10
CA LYS A 101 -3.49 -21.51 9.38
C LYS A 101 -3.98 -20.11 9.73
N TRP A 102 -3.15 -19.33 10.42
CA TRP A 102 -3.46 -17.93 10.75
C TRP A 102 -2.71 -16.99 9.82
N SER A 103 -3.38 -15.91 9.42
CA SER A 103 -2.75 -14.85 8.64
C SER A 103 -3.28 -13.48 9.03
N GLY A 104 -2.50 -12.45 8.75
CA GLY A 104 -2.86 -11.08 9.07
C GLY A 104 -2.13 -10.06 8.21
N VAL A 105 -2.64 -8.84 8.24
CA VAL A 105 -2.02 -7.69 7.59
C VAL A 105 -1.15 -6.95 8.62
N VAL A 106 0.09 -6.68 8.26
CA VAL A 106 1.00 -5.88 9.09
C VAL A 106 0.51 -4.44 9.15
N LEU A 107 0.10 -3.98 10.34
CA LEU A 107 -0.34 -2.59 10.55
C LEU A 107 0.81 -1.67 10.92
N ARG A 108 1.76 -2.18 11.72
CA ARG A 108 2.87 -1.40 12.25
C ARG A 108 4.10 -2.27 12.39
N VAL A 109 5.24 -1.70 12.04
CA VAL A 109 6.56 -2.27 12.23
C VAL A 109 7.42 -1.23 12.94
N THR A 110 8.04 -1.62 14.05
CA THR A 110 9.15 -0.90 14.69
C THR A 110 10.34 -1.84 14.79
N ASP A 111 11.47 -1.33 15.29
CA ASP A 111 12.68 -2.14 15.47
C ASP A 111 12.48 -3.33 16.43
N ALA A 112 11.50 -3.27 17.34
CA ALA A 112 11.30 -4.27 18.40
C ALA A 112 9.91 -4.92 18.41
N LYS A 113 8.94 -4.36 17.68
CA LYS A 113 7.53 -4.75 17.74
C LYS A 113 6.84 -4.72 16.39
N ILE A 114 6.07 -5.76 16.09
CA ILE A 114 5.18 -5.82 14.93
C ILE A 114 3.74 -5.95 15.40
N THR A 115 2.85 -5.12 14.85
CA THR A 115 1.40 -5.23 15.09
C THR A 115 0.73 -5.81 13.84
N LEU A 116 -0.01 -6.89 14.00
CA LEU A 116 -0.81 -7.52 12.95
C LEU A 116 -2.30 -7.30 13.19
N ALA A 117 -3.06 -7.09 12.11
CA ALA A 117 -4.51 -7.27 12.10
C ALA A 117 -4.81 -8.64 11.51
N LEU A 118 -5.33 -9.54 12.32
CA LEU A 118 -5.67 -10.89 11.87
C LEU A 118 -6.89 -10.86 10.95
N GLN A 119 -6.89 -11.75 9.97
CA GLN A 119 -8.08 -12.03 9.17
C GLN A 119 -9.12 -12.74 10.06
N GLU A 120 -10.41 -12.61 9.71
CA GLU A 120 -11.52 -13.11 10.53
C GLU A 120 -11.27 -14.56 10.97
N MET A 121 -11.43 -14.79 12.28
CA MET A 121 -11.07 -16.05 12.92
C MET A 121 -12.34 -16.76 13.39
N GLU A 122 -12.53 -18.01 12.99
CA GLU A 122 -13.54 -18.90 13.60
C GLU A 122 -13.06 -19.46 14.94
N GLU A 123 -11.74 -19.47 15.18
CA GLU A 123 -11.10 -20.04 16.36
C GLU A 123 -10.15 -19.03 17.03
N GLU A 124 -10.08 -19.06 18.36
CA GLU A 124 -9.08 -18.29 19.11
C GLU A 124 -7.65 -18.76 18.83
N LEU A 125 -6.67 -17.88 19.07
CA LEU A 125 -5.26 -18.25 18.96
C LEU A 125 -4.86 -19.25 20.05
N PRO A 126 -4.31 -20.41 19.70
CA PRO A 126 -3.79 -21.36 20.67
C PRO A 126 -2.66 -20.76 21.54
N SER A 127 -2.56 -21.20 22.79
CA SER A 127 -1.53 -20.77 23.75
C SER A 127 -0.11 -20.99 23.21
N GLU A 128 0.11 -22.06 22.45
CA GLU A 128 1.41 -22.41 21.87
C GLU A 128 1.92 -21.34 20.91
N ILE A 129 1.01 -20.76 20.11
CA ILE A 129 1.32 -19.66 19.18
C ILE A 129 1.50 -18.36 19.93
N GLN A 130 0.71 -18.13 20.98
CA GLN A 130 0.85 -16.94 21.82
C GLN A 130 2.22 -16.90 22.53
N GLU A 131 2.68 -18.04 23.04
CA GLU A 131 3.97 -18.15 23.74
C GLU A 131 5.17 -18.14 22.79
N ARG A 132 5.09 -18.84 21.65
CA ARG A 132 6.22 -18.93 20.72
C ARG A 132 5.79 -19.19 19.28
N CYS A 133 5.74 -18.12 18.50
CA CYS A 133 5.38 -18.16 17.09
C CYS A 133 6.51 -17.72 16.14
N GLN A 134 6.21 -17.88 14.87
CA GLN A 134 6.92 -17.30 13.75
C GLN A 134 5.93 -16.57 12.85
N ILE A 135 6.41 -15.54 12.16
CA ILE A 135 5.68 -14.94 11.04
C ILE A 135 6.47 -15.09 9.76
N VAL A 136 5.78 -15.33 8.66
CA VAL A 136 6.37 -15.45 7.33
C VAL A 136 5.58 -14.63 6.33
N LYS A 137 6.28 -13.88 5.47
CA LYS A 137 5.67 -13.08 4.42
C LYS A 137 4.98 -14.00 3.40
N LEU A 138 3.71 -13.71 3.12
CA LEU A 138 2.88 -14.43 2.14
C LEU A 138 2.71 -13.59 0.88
N ALA A 139 2.22 -14.24 -0.19
CA ALA A 139 1.78 -13.54 -1.38
C ALA A 139 0.60 -12.62 -1.03
N ASN A 140 0.64 -11.38 -1.50
CA ASN A 140 -0.37 -10.39 -1.19
C ASN A 140 -1.59 -10.52 -2.12
N SER A 141 -2.41 -11.55 -1.92
CA SER A 141 -3.62 -11.78 -2.73
C SER A 141 -4.61 -10.61 -2.68
N ILE A 142 -4.67 -9.89 -1.55
CA ILE A 142 -5.59 -8.76 -1.34
C ILE A 142 -5.33 -7.64 -2.35
N THR A 143 -4.07 -7.37 -2.70
CA THR A 143 -3.75 -6.34 -3.70
C THR A 143 -4.32 -6.72 -5.06
N TYR A 144 -4.14 -7.98 -5.48
CA TYR A 144 -4.69 -8.49 -6.73
C TYR A 144 -6.22 -8.48 -6.75
N GLU A 145 -6.87 -8.94 -5.68
CA GLU A 145 -8.33 -8.88 -5.54
C GLU A 145 -8.88 -7.45 -5.64
N ARG A 146 -8.17 -6.46 -5.06
CA ARG A 146 -8.56 -5.05 -5.18
C ARG A 146 -8.39 -4.52 -6.60
N MET A 147 -7.32 -4.90 -7.30
CA MET A 147 -7.10 -4.54 -8.70
C MET A 147 -8.20 -5.12 -9.59
N LEU A 148 -8.51 -6.41 -9.43
CA LEU A 148 -9.58 -7.10 -10.18
C LEU A 148 -10.95 -6.45 -9.93
N LYS A 149 -11.33 -6.20 -8.68
CA LYS A 149 -12.55 -5.44 -8.35
C LYS A 149 -12.56 -4.04 -8.94
N GLY A 150 -11.40 -3.39 -9.05
CA GLY A 150 -11.25 -2.10 -9.72
C GLY A 150 -11.54 -2.19 -11.21
N LEU A 151 -11.03 -3.23 -11.88
CA LEU A 151 -11.27 -3.50 -13.29
C LEU A 151 -12.73 -3.87 -13.57
N GLU A 152 -13.36 -4.68 -12.72
CA GLU A 152 -14.79 -4.99 -12.81
C GLU A 152 -15.67 -3.74 -12.69
N ARG A 153 -15.33 -2.84 -11.75
CA ARG A 153 -16.03 -1.55 -11.62
C ARG A 153 -15.82 -0.66 -12.83
N LEU A 154 -14.62 -0.66 -13.40
CA LEU A 154 -14.33 0.07 -14.63
C LEU A 154 -15.17 -0.47 -15.80
N GLN A 155 -15.25 -1.79 -15.95
CA GLN A 155 -16.06 -2.44 -16.98
C GLN A 155 -17.52 -2.04 -16.88
N LYS A 156 -18.13 -2.17 -15.69
CA LYS A 156 -19.51 -1.76 -15.47
C LYS A 156 -19.72 -0.28 -15.81
N ARG A 157 -18.79 0.58 -15.40
CA ARG A 157 -18.89 2.02 -15.68
C ARG A 157 -18.80 2.34 -17.16
N CYS A 158 -18.05 1.55 -17.90
CA CYS A 158 -17.94 1.65 -19.35
C CYS A 158 -19.24 1.25 -20.06
N GLU A 159 -19.89 0.17 -19.60
CA GLU A 159 -21.20 -0.27 -20.10
C GLU A 159 -22.29 0.78 -19.86
N GLU A 160 -22.19 1.54 -18.78
CA GLU A 160 -23.07 2.67 -18.44
C GLU A 160 -22.77 3.96 -19.23
N GLY A 161 -21.88 3.94 -20.22
CA GLY A 161 -21.52 5.08 -21.07
C GLY A 161 -20.26 5.86 -20.65
N GLY A 162 -19.56 5.41 -19.61
CA GLY A 162 -18.26 5.96 -19.20
C GLY A 162 -18.33 7.34 -18.54
N SER A 163 -17.17 7.98 -18.41
CA SER A 163 -17.03 9.39 -18.03
C SER A 163 -16.03 10.06 -18.98
N SER A 164 -16.01 11.40 -19.04
CA SER A 164 -15.04 12.12 -19.91
C SER A 164 -13.61 11.61 -19.66
N LEU A 165 -13.21 11.50 -18.39
CA LEU A 165 -11.91 10.97 -18.01
C LEU A 165 -11.67 9.53 -18.50
N ILE A 166 -12.64 8.62 -18.34
CA ILE A 166 -12.49 7.23 -18.78
C ILE A 166 -12.32 7.16 -20.29
N ASN A 167 -13.13 7.92 -21.03
CA ASN A 167 -13.10 7.92 -22.49
C ASN A 167 -11.76 8.48 -23.01
N VAL A 168 -11.25 9.55 -22.40
CA VAL A 168 -9.92 10.09 -22.71
C VAL A 168 -8.81 9.09 -22.41
N LEU A 169 -8.81 8.48 -21.21
CA LEU A 169 -7.77 7.52 -20.81
C LEU A 169 -7.74 6.25 -21.68
N LEU A 170 -8.89 5.86 -22.22
CA LEU A 170 -9.00 4.71 -23.12
C LEU A 170 -8.88 5.07 -24.60
N GLY A 171 -8.55 6.32 -24.92
CA GLY A 171 -8.36 6.81 -26.29
C GLY A 171 -9.63 6.86 -27.14
N GLN A 172 -10.80 6.96 -26.51
CA GLN A 172 -12.10 7.09 -27.18
C GLN A 172 -12.52 8.54 -27.43
N SER A 173 -11.86 9.49 -26.79
CA SER A 173 -12.11 10.92 -26.97
C SER A 173 -10.80 11.68 -26.81
N ASP A 174 -10.69 12.80 -27.51
CA ASP A 174 -9.57 13.71 -27.33
C ASP A 174 -9.73 14.50 -26.01
N LEU A 175 -8.61 15.07 -25.54
CA LEU A 175 -8.61 15.96 -24.39
C LEU A 175 -9.46 17.21 -24.69
N SER A 176 -10.24 17.63 -23.70
CA SER A 176 -10.89 18.93 -23.75
C SER A 176 -9.86 20.04 -23.78
N THR A 177 -10.22 21.18 -24.38
CA THR A 177 -9.35 22.37 -24.39
C THR A 177 -9.08 22.82 -22.95
N ALA A 178 -7.81 22.97 -22.61
CA ALA A 178 -7.40 23.44 -21.29
C ALA A 178 -7.89 24.89 -21.07
N ILE A 179 -8.47 25.13 -19.91
CA ILE A 179 -8.88 26.46 -19.47
C ILE A 179 -7.65 27.10 -18.84
N SER A 180 -7.25 28.29 -19.25
CA SER A 180 -6.13 28.99 -18.60
C SER A 180 -6.66 29.83 -17.43
N PRO A 181 -6.51 29.39 -16.16
CA PRO A 181 -6.89 30.22 -15.02
C PRO A 181 -5.99 31.46 -14.95
N THR A 182 -6.58 32.64 -15.13
CA THR A 182 -5.88 33.93 -15.19
C THR A 182 -5.53 34.49 -13.82
N ASP A 183 -6.38 34.24 -12.81
CA ASP A 183 -6.24 34.84 -11.48
C ASP A 183 -5.94 33.79 -10.40
N ILE A 184 -4.73 33.24 -10.41
CA ILE A 184 -4.26 32.35 -9.34
C ILE A 184 -3.35 33.15 -8.40
N SER A 185 -3.83 33.34 -7.17
CA SER A 185 -2.99 33.74 -6.05
C SER A 185 -2.30 32.50 -5.48
N PHE A 186 -0.98 32.43 -5.60
CA PHE A 186 -0.18 31.32 -5.11
C PHE A 186 -0.02 31.41 -3.60
N PHE A 187 -0.20 30.28 -2.91
CA PHE A 187 0.02 30.26 -1.47
C PHE A 187 1.49 30.11 -1.08
N ASP A 188 2.31 29.52 -1.95
CA ASP A 188 3.76 29.44 -1.82
C ASP A 188 4.42 30.42 -2.80
N GLU A 189 4.92 31.53 -2.26
CA GLU A 189 5.59 32.58 -3.04
C GLU A 189 6.97 32.12 -3.56
N THR A 190 7.54 31.06 -3.00
CA THR A 190 8.87 30.54 -3.37
C THR A 190 8.87 29.67 -4.62
N LEU A 191 7.68 29.34 -5.16
CA LEU A 191 7.56 28.57 -6.39
C LEU A 191 8.20 29.32 -7.57
N ASN A 192 9.05 28.61 -8.31
CA ASN A 192 9.62 29.14 -9.54
C ASN A 192 8.59 29.12 -10.70
N ASP A 193 8.93 29.77 -11.81
CA ASP A 193 8.00 29.94 -12.93
C ASP A 193 7.53 28.61 -13.54
N SER A 194 8.43 27.63 -13.67
CA SER A 194 8.07 26.30 -14.19
C SER A 194 7.08 25.56 -13.29
N GLN A 195 7.20 25.72 -11.96
CA GLN A 195 6.28 25.13 -10.99
C GLN A 195 4.94 25.87 -11.02
N LYS A 196 4.95 27.20 -11.10
CA LYS A 196 3.74 28.01 -11.25
C LYS A 196 2.98 27.65 -12.52
N GLU A 197 3.68 27.48 -13.65
CA GLU A 197 3.09 27.02 -14.91
C GLU A 197 2.47 25.64 -14.77
N ALA A 198 3.16 24.68 -14.14
CA ALA A 198 2.62 23.36 -13.88
C ALA A 198 1.35 23.38 -13.01
N VAL A 199 1.28 24.28 -12.01
CA VAL A 199 0.06 24.49 -11.20
C VAL A 199 -1.07 25.02 -12.08
N ARG A 200 -0.82 26.07 -12.89
CA ARG A 200 -1.85 26.65 -13.79
C ARG A 200 -2.37 25.60 -14.77
N PHE A 201 -1.47 24.85 -15.39
CA PHE A 201 -1.79 23.77 -16.31
C PHE A 201 -2.67 22.70 -15.65
N ALA A 202 -2.32 22.27 -14.44
CA ALA A 202 -3.07 21.25 -13.71
C ALA A 202 -4.48 21.72 -13.31
N LEU A 203 -4.62 22.96 -12.85
CA LEU A 203 -5.92 23.54 -12.50
C LEU A 203 -6.80 23.81 -13.72
N GLY A 204 -6.17 24.02 -14.88
CA GLY A 204 -6.82 24.25 -16.16
C GLY A 204 -7.23 23.00 -16.93
N SER A 205 -6.72 21.83 -16.55
CA SER A 205 -6.95 20.56 -17.24
C SER A 205 -8.24 19.90 -16.75
N PRO A 206 -9.29 19.74 -17.59
CA PRO A 206 -10.58 19.22 -17.12
C PRO A 206 -10.54 17.73 -16.77
N GLU A 207 -9.90 16.90 -17.60
CA GLU A 207 -9.84 15.45 -17.39
C GLU A 207 -8.56 15.01 -16.68
N ILE A 208 -7.40 15.31 -17.24
CA ILE A 208 -6.12 14.82 -16.74
C ILE A 208 -4.99 15.81 -17.02
N ALA A 209 -4.10 15.97 -16.04
CA ALA A 209 -2.84 16.70 -16.18
C ALA A 209 -1.68 15.76 -15.82
N LEU A 210 -0.68 15.69 -16.69
CA LEU A 210 0.57 14.98 -16.41
C LEU A 210 1.68 15.99 -16.10
N ILE A 211 2.08 16.06 -14.83
CA ILE A 211 3.21 16.90 -14.40
C ILE A 211 4.45 16.03 -14.33
N HIS A 212 5.41 16.31 -15.21
CA HIS A 212 6.71 15.68 -15.17
C HIS A 212 7.70 16.55 -14.39
N GLY A 213 8.56 15.92 -13.59
CA GLY A 213 9.65 16.62 -12.91
C GLY A 213 10.84 15.69 -12.69
N PRO A 214 12.05 16.07 -13.11
CA PRO A 214 13.29 15.36 -12.76
C PRO A 214 13.53 15.27 -11.23
N PRO A 215 14.44 14.41 -10.76
CA PRO A 215 14.82 14.38 -9.34
C PRO A 215 15.26 15.76 -8.83
N GLY A 216 14.82 16.16 -7.64
CA GLY A 216 15.20 17.45 -7.03
C GLY A 216 14.40 18.68 -7.47
N THR A 217 13.50 18.60 -8.45
CA THR A 217 12.77 19.77 -8.99
C THR A 217 11.56 20.25 -8.16
N GLY A 218 11.46 19.80 -6.91
CA GLY A 218 10.40 20.27 -6.01
C GLY A 218 8.97 19.85 -6.39
N LYS A 219 8.78 18.73 -7.11
CA LYS A 219 7.45 18.16 -7.46
C LYS A 219 6.44 18.16 -6.29
N THR A 220 6.93 17.89 -5.08
CA THR A 220 6.10 17.88 -3.87
C THR A 220 5.53 19.27 -3.56
N TYR A 221 6.31 20.35 -3.73
CA TYR A 221 5.84 21.72 -3.55
C TYR A 221 4.74 22.07 -4.56
N THR A 222 4.98 21.75 -5.83
CA THR A 222 3.96 21.93 -6.90
C THR A 222 2.67 21.19 -6.59
N LEU A 223 2.76 19.93 -6.15
CA LEU A 223 1.59 19.12 -5.81
C LEU A 223 0.84 19.68 -4.59
N VAL A 224 1.56 20.12 -3.54
CA VAL A 224 0.95 20.75 -2.36
C VAL A 224 0.19 22.01 -2.77
N GLU A 225 0.78 22.84 -3.63
CA GLU A 225 0.10 24.03 -4.14
C GLU A 225 -1.18 23.68 -4.88
N ILE A 226 -1.15 22.72 -5.82
CA ILE A 226 -2.36 22.25 -6.53
C ILE A 226 -3.44 21.78 -5.55
N ILE A 227 -3.06 21.02 -4.52
CA ILE A 227 -4.01 20.55 -3.50
C ILE A 227 -4.63 21.74 -2.77
N ARG A 228 -3.84 22.74 -2.35
CA ARG A 228 -4.34 23.94 -1.65
C ARG A 228 -5.29 24.73 -2.54
N GLN A 229 -4.94 24.91 -3.81
CA GLN A 229 -5.79 25.59 -4.79
C GLN A 229 -7.14 24.88 -4.97
N LEU A 230 -7.14 23.55 -5.11
CA LEU A 230 -8.37 22.78 -5.23
C LEU A 230 -9.20 22.75 -3.94
N SER A 231 -8.56 22.56 -2.78
CA SER A 231 -9.28 22.37 -1.52
C SER A 231 -9.72 23.66 -0.85
N ILE A 232 -8.87 24.69 -0.85
CA ILE A 232 -9.15 25.96 -0.15
C ILE A 232 -9.87 26.91 -1.09
N ASN A 233 -9.30 27.21 -2.26
CA ASN A 233 -9.87 28.22 -3.16
C ASN A 233 -11.11 27.72 -3.91
N GLN A 234 -11.16 26.44 -4.28
CA GLN A 234 -12.30 25.86 -5.02
C GLN A 234 -13.23 25.00 -4.14
N ASN A 235 -12.93 24.85 -2.85
CA ASN A 235 -13.70 24.04 -1.90
C ASN A 235 -13.98 22.59 -2.39
N LYS A 236 -13.04 21.99 -3.13
CA LYS A 236 -13.16 20.62 -3.66
C LYS A 236 -12.63 19.59 -2.66
N ARG A 237 -13.25 18.41 -2.65
CA ARG A 237 -12.70 17.24 -1.96
C ARG A 237 -11.60 16.61 -2.81
N VAL A 238 -10.39 16.50 -2.25
CA VAL A 238 -9.21 15.99 -2.95
C VAL A 238 -8.78 14.65 -2.36
N LEU A 239 -8.70 13.62 -3.20
CA LEU A 239 -8.09 12.33 -2.88
C LEU A 239 -6.64 12.34 -3.38
N VAL A 240 -5.69 12.08 -2.48
CA VAL A 240 -4.26 11.99 -2.81
C VAL A 240 -3.81 10.54 -2.64
N CYS A 241 -3.31 9.95 -3.73
CA CYS A 241 -2.83 8.57 -3.76
C CYS A 241 -1.34 8.53 -4.10
N GLY A 242 -0.65 7.50 -3.65
CA GLY A 242 0.73 7.21 -4.02
C GLY A 242 1.00 5.71 -3.95
N PRO A 243 1.97 5.19 -4.73
CA PRO A 243 2.21 3.75 -4.84
C PRO A 243 2.85 3.14 -3.58
N SER A 244 3.35 3.97 -2.65
CA SER A 244 3.95 3.50 -1.40
C SER A 244 3.53 4.31 -0.19
N ASN A 245 3.49 3.68 0.99
CA ASN A 245 3.23 4.36 2.26
C ASN A 245 4.24 5.50 2.53
N ILE A 246 5.50 5.34 2.07
CA ILE A 246 6.53 6.38 2.17
C ILE A 246 6.14 7.59 1.31
N SER A 247 5.66 7.36 0.08
CA SER A 247 5.19 8.44 -0.78
C SER A 247 4.01 9.18 -0.13
N VAL A 248 3.01 8.47 0.39
CA VAL A 248 1.85 9.09 1.04
C VAL A 248 2.25 9.83 2.33
N GLY A 249 3.13 9.25 3.15
CA GLY A 249 3.62 9.86 4.38
C GLY A 249 4.31 11.20 4.16
N LYS A 250 5.07 11.34 3.05
CA LYS A 250 5.65 12.64 2.65
C LYS A 250 4.56 13.69 2.40
N HIS A 251 3.45 13.34 1.75
CA HIS A 251 2.34 14.27 1.49
C HIS A 251 1.55 14.63 2.77
N VAL A 252 1.31 13.65 3.65
CA VAL A 252 0.55 13.85 4.89
C VAL A 252 1.31 14.73 5.89
N ASN A 253 2.62 14.54 6.04
CA ASN A 253 3.43 15.40 6.91
C ASN A 253 3.49 16.85 6.41
N PHE A 254 3.56 17.06 5.08
CA PHE A 254 3.45 18.40 4.51
C PHE A 254 2.09 19.05 4.76
N LYS A 255 0.99 18.26 4.77
CA LYS A 255 -0.35 18.74 5.13
C LYS A 255 -0.44 19.22 6.59
N LYS A 256 0.32 18.64 7.51
CA LYS A 256 0.34 19.09 8.93
C LYS A 256 1.18 20.35 9.16
N LEU A 257 2.23 20.57 8.36
CA LEU A 257 3.13 21.72 8.54
C LEU A 257 2.59 23.04 7.95
N HIS A 258 1.66 23.00 7.00
CA HIS A 258 1.26 24.19 6.22
C HIS A 258 -0.25 24.48 6.21
N PHE A 259 -1.05 23.78 7.03
CA PHE A 259 -2.51 24.02 7.19
C PHE A 259 -2.87 24.54 8.60
N HIS A 260 -1.94 25.26 9.25
CA HIS A 260 -2.23 26.09 10.42
C HIS A 260 -2.22 27.56 10.04
#